data_AF-A0A519PMF6-F1
#
_entry.id   AF-A0A519PMF6-F1
#
_cell.length_a   1.000
_cell.length_b   1.000
_cell.length_c   1.000
_cell.angle_alpha   90.00
_cell.angle_beta   90.00
_cell.angle_gamma   90.00
#
_symmetry.space_group_name_H-M   'P 1'
#
loop_
_entity.id
_entity.type
_entity.pdbx_description
1 polymer ?
#
loop_
_entity_poly.entity_id
_entity_poly.type
_entity_poly.pdbx_seq_one_letter_code
_entity_poly.pdbx_strand_id
1 'polypeptide(L)'
;MSRPRLGLIGYGAFGRLAAQRLSPHFEVVAYDPAGGDATATLAEVAACPIVVLAVPVHAVDETVAAIAPLVRPGALVLDVGSVK
;
A
#
# COMPACT_ATOMS: atom_id res chain seq x y z
N MET A 1 -6.98 -21.72 6.21
CA MET A 1 -6.53 -20.53 6.98
C MET A 1 -6.63 -19.33 6.05
N SER A 2 -7.23 -18.21 6.48
CA SER A 2 -7.30 -16.99 5.65
C SER A 2 -5.95 -16.29 5.63
N ARG A 3 -5.55 -15.74 4.47
CA ARG A 3 -4.37 -14.87 4.36
C ARG A 3 -4.73 -13.47 4.88
N PRO A 4 -3.87 -12.78 5.63
CA PRO A 4 -4.11 -11.39 6.02
C PRO A 4 -4.12 -10.48 4.79
N ARG A 5 -4.88 -9.38 4.86
CA ARG A 5 -4.92 -8.36 3.80
C ARG A 5 -3.71 -7.43 3.91
N LEU A 6 -3.13 -7.08 2.77
CA LEU A 6 -2.05 -6.11 2.66
C LEU A 6 -2.44 -5.03 1.65
N GLY A 7 -2.45 -3.80 2.11
CA GLY A 7 -2.63 -2.61 1.28
C GLY A 7 -1.31 -2.20 0.65
N LEU A 8 -1.32 -1.93 -0.64
CA LEU A 8 -0.18 -1.41 -1.39
C LEU A 8 -0.56 -0.08 -2.05
N ILE A 9 0.10 1.01 -1.66
CA ILE A 9 -0.07 2.34 -2.26
C ILE A 9 1.11 2.59 -3.19
N GLY A 10 0.83 2.76 -4.48
CA GLY A 10 1.83 2.78 -5.55
C GLY A 10 2.01 1.39 -6.18
N TYR A 11 1.57 1.27 -7.42
CA TYR A 11 1.60 0.06 -8.26
C TYR A 11 2.51 0.24 -9.50
N GLY A 12 3.59 1.00 -9.31
CA GLY A 12 4.72 1.11 -10.24
C GLY A 12 5.58 -0.16 -10.30
N ALA A 13 6.82 -0.05 -10.78
CA ALA A 13 7.71 -1.21 -10.95
C ALA A 13 7.95 -1.97 -9.64
N PHE A 14 8.28 -1.27 -8.55
CA PHE A 14 8.47 -1.89 -7.24
C PHE A 14 7.15 -2.43 -6.68
N GLY A 15 6.07 -1.66 -6.75
CA GLY A 15 4.75 -2.09 -6.28
C GLY A 15 4.30 -3.41 -6.92
N ARG A 16 4.43 -3.54 -8.24
CA ARG A 16 4.13 -4.79 -8.96
C ARG A 16 5.01 -5.95 -8.51
N LEU A 17 6.32 -5.71 -8.32
CA LEU A 17 7.24 -6.72 -7.79
C LEU A 17 6.80 -7.17 -6.38
N ALA A 18 6.51 -6.22 -5.49
CA ALA A 18 6.06 -6.49 -4.13
C ALA A 18 4.75 -7.28 -4.15
N ALA A 19 3.75 -6.86 -4.93
CA ALA A 19 2.47 -7.56 -5.05
C ALA A 19 2.65 -9.01 -5.52
N GLN A 20 3.46 -9.23 -6.56
CA GLN A 20 3.76 -10.58 -7.06
C GLN A 20 4.42 -11.47 -6.01
N ARG A 21 5.39 -10.92 -5.25
CA ARG A 21 6.13 -11.67 -4.23
C ARG A 21 5.34 -11.90 -2.94
N LEU A 22 4.42 -10.99 -2.60
CA LEU A 22 3.63 -11.06 -1.37
C LEU A 22 2.31 -11.79 -1.54
N SER A 23 1.77 -11.91 -2.76
CA SER A 23 0.51 -12.59 -3.04
C SER A 23 0.41 -14.04 -2.52
N PRO A 24 1.49 -14.86 -2.45
CA PRO A 24 1.42 -16.17 -1.81
C PRO A 24 1.08 -16.12 -0.31
N HIS A 25 1.38 -15.01 0.37
CA HIS A 25 1.26 -14.87 1.82
C HIS A 25 0.13 -13.91 2.25
N PHE A 26 -0.22 -12.95 1.39
CA PHE A 26 -1.20 -11.90 1.68
C PHE A 26 -2.25 -11.79 0.58
N GLU A 27 -3.46 -11.42 0.96
CA GLU A 27 -4.44 -10.86 0.02
C GLU A 27 -4.05 -9.42 -0.28
N VAL A 28 -3.32 -9.21 -1.38
CA VAL A 28 -2.83 -7.89 -1.77
C VAL A 28 -3.94 -7.10 -2.46
N VAL A 29 -4.22 -5.90 -1.95
CA VAL A 29 -5.07 -4.90 -2.59
C VAL A 29 -4.25 -3.66 -2.86
N ALA A 30 -4.32 -3.15 -4.09
CA ALA A 30 -3.44 -2.08 -4.55
C ALA A 30 -4.23 -0.87 -5.06
N TYR A 31 -3.72 0.32 -4.72
CA TYR A 31 -4.15 1.61 -5.24
C TYR A 31 -2.95 2.30 -5.86
N ASP A 32 -3.15 2.91 -7.04
CA ASP A 32 -2.15 3.78 -7.67
C ASP A 32 -2.85 5.07 -8.13
N PRO A 33 -2.34 6.26 -7.77
CA PRO A 33 -2.91 7.52 -8.22
C PRO A 33 -2.80 7.72 -9.74
N ALA A 34 -1.85 7.08 -10.41
CA ALA A 34 -1.75 7.06 -11.88
C ALA A 34 -2.75 6.09 -12.55
N GLY A 35 -3.49 5.31 -11.76
CA GLY A 35 -4.44 4.30 -12.24
C GLY A 35 -3.77 3.03 -12.79
N GLY A 36 -4.51 2.28 -13.62
CA GLY A 36 -4.06 1.01 -14.21
C GLY A 36 -4.67 -0.21 -13.54
N ASP A 37 -3.88 -1.28 -13.40
CA ASP A 37 -4.32 -2.57 -12.84
C ASP A 37 -4.63 -2.53 -11.33
N ALA A 38 -4.26 -1.45 -10.65
CA ALA A 38 -4.58 -1.19 -9.25
C ALA A 38 -6.01 -0.64 -9.13
N THR A 39 -6.97 -1.52 -8.87
CA THR A 39 -8.41 -1.19 -8.92
C THR A 39 -9.03 -0.81 -7.57
N ALA A 40 -8.31 -0.96 -6.45
CA ALA A 40 -8.83 -0.60 -5.14
C ALA A 40 -8.77 0.91 -4.93
N THR A 41 -9.64 1.43 -4.06
CA THR A 41 -9.60 2.83 -3.62
C THR A 41 -8.52 3.04 -2.56
N LEU A 42 -8.04 4.29 -2.42
CA LEU A 42 -7.09 4.66 -1.36
C LEU A 42 -7.62 4.29 0.04
N ALA A 43 -8.92 4.46 0.28
CA ALA A 43 -9.57 4.12 1.55
C ALA A 43 -9.58 2.61 1.83
N GLU A 44 -9.87 1.78 0.84
CA GLU A 44 -9.82 0.31 1.00
C GLU A 44 -8.42 -0.19 1.31
N VAL A 45 -7.41 0.41 0.68
CA VAL A 45 -6.00 0.08 0.90
C VAL A 45 -5.54 0.55 2.28
N ALA A 46 -5.85 1.78 2.67
CA ALA A 46 -5.48 2.34 3.97
C ALA A 46 -6.15 1.62 5.15
N ALA A 47 -7.32 1.01 4.93
CA ALA A 47 -8.01 0.20 5.93
C ALA A 47 -7.38 -1.20 6.12
N CYS A 48 -6.33 -1.58 5.40
CA CYS A 48 -5.67 -2.87 5.61
C CYS A 48 -4.88 -2.91 6.92
N PRO A 49 -4.72 -4.08 7.56
CA PRO A 49 -3.91 -4.21 8.77
C PRO A 49 -2.41 -3.98 8.51
N ILE A 50 -1.96 -4.09 7.26
CA ILE A 50 -0.62 -3.77 6.81
C ILE A 50 -0.76 -2.87 5.57
N VAL A 51 -0.04 -1.75 5.53
CA VAL A 51 -0.03 -0.79 4.42
C VAL A 51 1.42 -0.50 4.00
N VAL A 52 1.75 -0.81 2.76
CA VAL A 52 3.06 -0.54 2.14
C VAL A 52 2.97 0.72 1.29
N LEU A 53 3.81 1.72 1.60
CA LEU A 53 3.97 2.94 0.81
C LEU A 53 5.07 2.71 -0.24
N ALA A 54 4.67 2.34 -1.45
CA ALA A 54 5.54 2.14 -2.61
C ALA A 54 5.43 3.31 -3.61
N VAL A 55 5.43 4.53 -3.07
CA VAL A 55 5.34 5.79 -3.82
C VAL A 55 6.73 6.45 -3.95
N PRO A 56 6.92 7.38 -4.89
CA PRO A 56 8.14 8.20 -4.93
C PRO A 56 8.36 8.96 -3.62
N VAL A 57 9.62 9.19 -3.24
CA VAL A 57 9.98 9.86 -1.97
C VAL A 57 9.27 11.20 -1.75
N HIS A 58 9.11 12.01 -2.79
CA HIS A 58 8.46 13.32 -2.69
C HIS A 58 6.95 13.23 -2.44
N ALA A 59 6.33 12.05 -2.62
CA ALA A 59 4.91 11.83 -2.42
C ALA A 59 4.60 11.15 -1.08
N VAL A 60 5.61 10.79 -0.27
CA VAL A 60 5.41 10.09 1.01
C VAL A 60 4.60 10.96 1.98
N ASP A 61 5.00 12.21 2.18
CA ASP A 61 4.32 13.12 3.13
C ASP A 61 2.84 13.32 2.77
N GLU A 62 2.56 13.59 1.49
CA GLU A 62 1.19 13.74 0.98
C GLU A 62 0.39 12.44 1.16
N THR A 63 0.99 11.29 0.84
CA THR A 63 0.35 9.98 0.99
C THR A 63 0.02 9.69 2.45
N VAL A 64 0.95 9.94 3.38
CA VAL A 64 0.75 9.75 4.82
C VAL A 64 -0.37 10.64 5.32
N ALA A 65 -0.38 11.93 4.95
CA ALA A 65 -1.44 12.86 5.34
C ALA A 65 -2.81 12.39 4.83
N ALA A 66 -2.89 11.88 3.61
CA ALA A 66 -4.13 11.39 3.01
C ALA A 66 -4.68 10.12 3.69
N ILE A 67 -3.80 9.20 4.12
CA ILE A 67 -4.24 7.94 4.74
C ILE A 67 -4.37 8.01 6.26
N ALA A 68 -3.73 8.97 6.92
CA ALA A 68 -3.76 9.11 8.38
C ALA A 68 -5.18 8.99 9.00
N PRO A 69 -6.25 9.62 8.47
CA PRO A 69 -7.60 9.47 9.03
C PRO A 69 -8.27 8.12 8.72
N LEU A 70 -7.71 7.32 7.82
CA LEU A 70 -8.29 6.07 7.31
C LEU A 70 -7.62 4.82 7.91
N VAL A 71 -6.40 4.98 8.43
CA VAL A 71 -5.61 3.89 9.00
C VAL A 71 -6.27 3.36 10.27
N ARG A 72 -6.41 2.04 10.36
CA ARG A 72 -6.99 1.38 11.53
C ARG A 72 -6.03 1.41 12.71
N PRO A 73 -6.52 1.54 13.97
CA PRO A 73 -5.69 1.33 15.14
C PRO A 73 -4.97 -0.03 15.10
N GLY A 74 -3.67 -0.01 15.39
CA GLY A 74 -2.83 -1.22 15.38
C GLY A 74 -2.38 -1.68 13.98
N ALA A 75 -2.70 -0.96 12.91
CA ALA A 75 -2.17 -1.26 11.59
C ALA A 75 -0.66 -0.94 11.49
N LEU A 76 0.06 -1.78 10.75
CA LEU A 76 1.46 -1.53 10.39
C LEU A 76 1.50 -0.70 9.09
N VAL A 77 2.06 0.50 9.14
CA VAL A 77 2.36 1.31 7.95
C VAL A 77 3.87 1.32 7.75
N LEU A 78 4.34 0.94 6.56
CA LEU A 78 5.77 0.88 6.24
C LEU A 78 6.10 1.53 4.90
N ASP A 79 7.22 2.24 4.86
CA ASP A 79 7.81 2.82 3.66
C ASP A 79 8.95 1.94 3.13
N VAL A 80 9.02 1.83 1.80
CA VAL A 80 10.07 1.08 1.05
C VAL A 80 11.03 2.00 0.30
N GLY A 81 10.98 3.31 0.56
CA GLY A 81 11.91 4.30 0.03
C GLY A 81 13.37 3.96 0.33
N SER A 82 14.25 4.31 -0.61
CA SER A 82 15.70 4.08 -0.49
C SER A 82 16.40 5.09 0.43
N VAL A 83 15.71 6.17 0.80
CA VAL A 83 16.16 7.18 1.77
C VAL A 83 15.21 7.15 2.96
N LYS A 84 15.71 7.47 4.15
CA LYS A 84 14.99 7.38 5.42
C LYS A 84 15.08 8.68 6.19
#